data_AF-I0HFB5-F1
#
_entry.id   AF-I0HFB5-F1
#
_cell.length_a   1.000
_cell.length_b   1.000
_cell.length_c   1.000
_cell.angle_alpha   90.00
_cell.angle_beta   90.00
_cell.angle_gamma   90.00
#
_symmetry.space_group_name_H-M   'P 1'
#
loop_
_entity.id
_entity.type
_entity.pdbx_description
1 polymer ?
#
loop_
_entity_poly.entity_id
_entity_poly.type
_entity_poly.pdbx_seq_one_letter_code
_entity_poly.pdbx_strand_id
1 'polypeptide(L)'
;MEIDGNALAGDLSEVFATDATVAVFTCAGCGHAGAVATLRVWGPAPGAVGRCPSCTDVILRLVRTPSRLILTLTGATRLELPLDA
;
A
#
# COMPACT_ATOMS: atom_id res chain seq x y z
N MET A 1 27.08 4.89 -7.95
CA MET A 1 27.08 3.65 -8.72
C MET A 1 25.62 3.25 -8.87
N GLU A 2 25.17 3.04 -10.10
CA GLU A 2 23.82 2.55 -10.38
C GLU A 2 23.85 1.02 -10.36
N ILE A 3 22.94 0.39 -9.62
CA ILE A 3 22.79 -1.07 -9.54
C ILE A 3 21.37 -1.43 -9.98
N ASP A 4 21.18 -2.65 -10.45
CA ASP A 4 19.88 -3.08 -10.95
C ASP A 4 18.87 -3.31 -9.82
N GLY A 5 17.59 -3.22 -10.15
CA GLY A 5 16.49 -3.31 -9.18
C GLY A 5 16.38 -4.67 -8.47
N ASN A 6 17.00 -5.74 -8.98
CA ASN A 6 16.98 -7.03 -8.27
C ASN A 6 17.78 -6.96 -6.96
N ALA A 7 18.64 -5.97 -6.78
CA ALA A 7 19.30 -5.71 -5.50
C ALA A 7 18.28 -5.49 -4.36
N LEU A 8 17.06 -5.05 -4.66
CA LEU A 8 15.97 -4.84 -3.68
C LEU A 8 15.15 -6.10 -3.41
N ALA A 9 15.47 -7.25 -4.01
CA ALA A 9 14.63 -8.45 -3.92
C ALA A 9 14.45 -8.93 -2.47
N GLY A 10 15.49 -8.83 -1.64
CA GLY A 10 15.41 -9.13 -0.20
C GLY A 10 14.46 -8.18 0.53
N ASP A 11 14.72 -6.87 0.42
CA ASP A 11 13.93 -5.82 1.07
C ASP A 11 12.44 -5.88 0.68
N LEU A 12 12.16 -6.04 -0.62
CA LEU A 12 10.77 -6.14 -1.11
C LEU A 12 10.08 -7.41 -0.65
N SER A 13 10.82 -8.52 -0.48
CA SER A 13 10.23 -9.76 0.03
C SER A 13 9.73 -9.56 1.47
N GLU A 14 10.45 -8.80 2.29
CA GLU A 14 10.02 -8.45 3.65
C GLU A 14 8.76 -7.58 3.65
N VAL A 15 8.70 -6.56 2.76
CA VAL A 15 7.51 -5.71 2.58
C VAL A 15 6.23 -6.51 2.34
N PHE A 16 6.33 -7.64 1.62
CA PHE A 16 5.18 -8.49 1.30
C PHE A 16 4.99 -9.67 2.26
N ALA A 17 5.92 -9.94 3.18
CA ALA A 17 5.82 -10.98 4.20
C ALA A 17 5.11 -10.48 5.48
N THR A 18 5.27 -9.20 5.81
CA THR A 18 4.66 -8.56 6.98
C THR A 18 3.17 -8.30 6.78
N ASP A 19 2.40 -8.26 7.87
CA ASP A 19 1.00 -7.81 7.84
C ASP A 19 0.91 -6.38 7.30
N ALA A 20 0.49 -6.25 6.03
CA ALA A 20 0.37 -4.94 5.38
C ALA A 20 -0.67 -4.02 6.04
N THR A 21 -1.58 -4.53 6.88
CA THR A 21 -2.61 -3.72 7.52
C THR A 21 -2.05 -2.81 8.63
N VAL A 22 -0.90 -3.16 9.22
CA VAL A 22 -0.21 -2.31 10.20
C VAL A 22 0.70 -1.26 9.56
N ALA A 23 0.95 -1.34 8.26
CA ALA A 23 1.75 -0.34 7.56
C ALA A 23 1.13 1.05 7.65
N VAL A 24 1.93 2.10 7.84
CA VAL A 24 1.46 3.49 7.91
C VAL A 24 1.56 4.13 6.53
N PHE A 25 0.45 4.59 5.99
CA PHE A 25 0.44 5.38 4.75
C PHE A 25 0.54 6.87 5.08
N THR A 26 1.10 7.67 4.18
CA THR A 26 0.94 9.14 4.16
C THR A 26 0.12 9.55 2.94
N CYS A 27 -1.01 10.23 3.15
CA CYS A 27 -1.92 10.64 2.07
C CYS A 27 -1.30 11.72 1.18
N ALA A 28 -1.29 11.51 -0.13
CA ALA A 28 -0.80 12.49 -1.11
C ALA A 28 -1.67 13.76 -1.18
N GLY A 29 -2.97 13.66 -0.87
CA GLY A 29 -3.89 14.80 -0.99
C GLY A 29 -3.94 15.70 0.24
N CYS A 30 -4.00 15.13 1.46
CA CYS A 30 -4.13 15.91 2.69
C CYS A 30 -2.99 15.73 3.70
N GLY A 31 -2.00 14.87 3.42
CA GLY A 31 -0.87 14.62 4.34
C GLY A 31 -1.21 13.77 5.57
N HIS A 32 -2.48 13.34 5.75
CA HIS A 32 -2.85 12.46 6.85
C HIS A 32 -2.02 11.17 6.85
N ALA A 33 -1.47 10.82 8.01
CA ALA A 33 -0.76 9.56 8.24
C ALA A 33 -1.56 8.65 9.17
N GLY A 34 -1.67 7.38 8.82
CA GLY A 34 -2.39 6.37 9.61
C GLY A 34 -2.13 4.96 9.10
N ALA A 35 -2.48 3.95 9.91
CA ALA A 35 -2.34 2.56 9.50
C ALA A 35 -3.26 2.24 8.31
N VAL A 36 -2.83 1.35 7.41
CA VAL A 36 -3.63 0.88 6.26
C VAL A 36 -4.96 0.28 6.72
N ALA A 37 -4.99 -0.37 7.89
CA ALA A 37 -6.21 -0.87 8.53
C ALA A 37 -7.30 0.20 8.75
N THR A 38 -6.93 1.48 8.79
CA THR A 38 -7.87 2.60 9.00
C THR A 38 -8.50 3.13 7.70
N LEU A 39 -8.05 2.64 6.54
CA LEU A 39 -8.61 3.05 5.26
C LEU A 39 -10.10 2.68 5.16
N ARG A 40 -10.88 3.56 4.54
CA ARG A 40 -12.27 3.26 4.18
C ARG A 40 -12.26 2.43 2.89
N VAL A 41 -12.76 1.20 2.92
CA VAL A 41 -12.65 0.26 1.80
C VAL A 41 -13.98 0.10 1.05
N TRP A 42 -13.95 0.25 -0.28
CA TRP A 42 -15.02 -0.14 -1.20
C TRP A 42 -14.59 -1.38 -1.99
N GLY A 43 -15.45 -2.39 -2.09
CA GLY A 43 -15.16 -3.65 -2.77
C GLY A 43 -16.26 -4.69 -2.52
N PRO A 44 -16.05 -5.99 -2.80
CA PRO A 44 -14.80 -6.63 -3.26
C PRO A 44 -14.67 -6.82 -4.78
N ALA A 45 -15.73 -6.60 -5.57
CA ALA A 45 -15.70 -6.77 -7.03
C ALA A 45 -15.89 -5.43 -7.76
N PRO A 46 -15.12 -5.14 -8.84
CA PRO A 46 -14.05 -5.93 -9.45
C PRO A 46 -12.67 -5.83 -8.74
N GLY A 47 -12.62 -5.19 -7.58
CA GLY A 47 -11.44 -5.08 -6.72
C GLY A 47 -11.77 -4.30 -5.45
N ALA A 48 -10.75 -4.04 -4.63
CA ALA A 48 -10.86 -3.21 -3.44
C ALA A 48 -10.22 -1.84 -3.67
N VAL A 49 -10.86 -0.78 -3.17
CA VAL A 49 -10.40 0.60 -3.20
C VAL A 49 -10.34 1.12 -1.77
N GLY A 50 -9.14 1.40 -1.27
CA GLY A 50 -8.92 2.01 0.04
C GLY A 50 -8.83 3.52 -0.08
N ARG A 51 -9.65 4.26 0.67
CA ARG A 51 -9.66 5.73 0.71
C ARG A 51 -9.21 6.27 2.06
N CYS A 52 -8.60 7.46 2.03
CA CYS A 52 -8.17 8.20 3.20
C CYS A 52 -9.38 8.43 4.12
N PRO A 53 -9.29 8.14 5.43
CA PRO A 53 -10.37 8.40 6.37
C PRO A 53 -10.60 9.90 6.61
N SER A 54 -9.61 10.75 6.27
CA SER A 54 -9.65 12.22 6.44
C SER A 54 -10.23 12.94 5.23
N CYS A 55 -9.66 12.78 4.02
CA CYS A 55 -10.10 13.52 2.82
C CYS A 55 -10.84 12.69 1.77
N THR A 56 -10.97 11.38 1.98
CA THR A 56 -11.57 10.42 1.01
C THR A 56 -10.81 10.22 -0.30
N ASP A 57 -9.60 10.76 -0.45
CA ASP A 57 -8.78 10.43 -1.62
C ASP A 57 -8.45 8.94 -1.69
N VAL A 58 -8.34 8.43 -2.91
CA VAL A 58 -8.00 7.02 -3.15
C VAL A 58 -6.52 6.80 -2.84
N ILE A 59 -6.25 6.11 -1.73
CA ILE A 59 -4.89 5.77 -1.29
C ILE A 59 -4.37 4.57 -2.07
N LEU A 60 -5.19 3.51 -2.16
CA LEU A 60 -4.80 2.27 -2.83
C LEU A 60 -5.93 1.62 -3.61
N ARG A 61 -5.54 0.82 -4.60
CA ARG A 61 -6.43 -0.12 -5.32
C ARG A 61 -5.78 -1.48 -5.35
N LEU A 62 -6.55 -2.51 -5.04
CA LEU A 62 -6.14 -3.91 -5.11
C LEU A 62 -7.09 -4.67 -6.05
N VAL A 63 -6.56 -5.14 -7.17
CA VAL A 63 -7.32 -5.90 -8.17
C VAL A 63 -6.68 -7.26 -8.34
N ARG A 64 -7.49 -8.31 -8.32
CA ARG A 64 -7.05 -9.69 -8.59
C ARG A 64 -7.62 -10.16 -9.91
N THR A 65 -6.76 -10.58 -10.82
CA THR A 65 -7.14 -11.24 -12.08
C THR A 65 -6.79 -12.73 -11.98
N PRO A 66 -7.13 -13.56 -12.99
CA PRO A 66 -6.73 -14.96 -13.00
C PRO A 66 -5.20 -15.19 -12.92
N SER A 67 -4.39 -14.24 -13.37
CA SER A 67 -2.92 -14.40 -13.48
C SER A 67 -2.10 -13.33 -12.75
N ARG A 68 -2.72 -12.29 -12.18
CA ARG A 68 -2.00 -11.16 -11.58
C ARG A 68 -2.70 -10.63 -10.33
N LEU A 69 -1.89 -10.16 -9.40
CA LEU A 69 -2.30 -9.25 -8.34
C LEU A 69 -1.78 -7.85 -8.70
N ILE A 70 -2.67 -6.87 -8.75
CA ILE A 70 -2.34 -5.50 -9.13
C ILE A 70 -2.59 -4.62 -7.91
N LEU A 71 -1.52 -4.05 -7.38
CA LEU A 71 -1.55 -3.07 -6.30
C LEU A 71 -1.15 -1.70 -6.86
N THR A 72 -2.03 -0.71 -6.71
CA THR A 72 -1.76 0.70 -7.06
C THR A 72 -1.72 1.51 -5.78
N LEU A 73 -0.67 2.31 -5.58
CA LEU A 73 -0.43 3.12 -4.36
C LEU A 73 -0.22 4.61 -4.67
N THR A 74 -0.72 5.11 -5.81
CA THR A 74 -0.46 6.50 -6.26
C THR A 74 -1.02 7.58 -5.33
N GLY A 75 -1.95 7.24 -4.43
CA GLY A 75 -2.48 8.17 -3.42
C GLY A 75 -1.70 8.17 -2.10
N ALA A 76 -0.67 7.33 -1.96
CA ALA A 76 0.25 7.33 -0.83
C ALA A 76 1.61 7.90 -1.27
N THR A 77 2.10 8.92 -0.57
CA THR A 77 3.48 9.44 -0.79
C THR A 77 4.52 8.59 -0.09
N ARG A 78 4.13 7.87 0.96
CA ARG A 78 4.99 6.98 1.74
C ARG A 78 4.16 5.82 2.28
N LEU A 79 4.80 4.66 2.36
CA LEU A 79 4.33 3.49 3.11
C LEU A 79 5.45 3.08 4.06
N GLU A 80 5.14 2.96 5.34
CA GLU A 80 6.08 2.56 6.39
C GLU A 80 5.66 1.22 6.95
N LEU A 81 6.56 0.25 6.95
CA LEU A 81 6.31 -1.05 7.56
C LEU A 81 7.11 -1.15 8.87
N PRO A 82 6.53 -1.76 9.91
CA PRO A 82 7.33 -2.18 11.05
C PRO A 82 8.28 -3.27 10.58
N LEU A 83 9.55 -3.14 10.93
CA LEU A 83 10.51 -4.24 10.80
C LEU A 83 10.37 -5.10 12.05
N ASP A 84 10.35 -6.42 11.87
CA ASP A 84 10.48 -7.33 12.99
C ASP A 84 11.88 -7.11 13.60
N ALA A 85 11.94 -6.84 14.92
CA ALA A 85 13.19 -6.62 15.64
C ALA A 85 13.95 -7.94 15.89
#